data_AF-A0A0N0YH76-F1
#
_entry.id   AF-A0A0N0YH76-F1
#
_cell.length_a   1.000
_cell.length_b   1.000
_cell.length_c   1.000
_cell.angle_alpha   90.00
_cell.angle_beta   90.00
_cell.angle_gamma   90.00
#
_symmetry.space_group_name_H-M   'P 1'
#
loop_
_entity.id
_entity.type
_entity.pdbx_description
1 polymer ?
#
loop_
_entity_poly.entity_id
_entity_poly.type
_entity_poly.pdbx_seq_one_letter_code
_entity_poly.pdbx_strand_id
1 'polypeptide(L)'
;MWAEAKSLFFAKDFPPYASPAWRELHPDDPRRLAGALDAAESWRKYGTDVTAWLHDAFAARPPIWQQRTRAELDKAAEPKPSHQLRATPGWPPIAVPGKPGRWLTYQHEQNLEAA
;
A
#
# COMPACT_ATOMS: atom_id res chain seq x y z
N MET A 1 9.85 7.52 -40.20
CA MET A 1 9.04 6.79 -39.19
C MET A 1 9.87 6.23 -38.02
N TRP A 2 10.64 5.14 -38.16
CA TRP A 2 11.34 4.50 -37.00
C TRP A 2 12.39 5.41 -36.32
N ALA A 3 13.25 6.07 -37.10
CA ALA A 3 14.29 6.94 -36.55
C ALA A 3 13.69 8.12 -35.76
N GLU A 4 12.62 8.73 -36.27
CA GLU A 4 11.91 9.83 -35.60
C GLU A 4 11.20 9.35 -34.34
N ALA A 5 10.50 8.21 -34.41
CA ALA A 5 9.85 7.61 -33.25
C ALA A 5 10.85 7.29 -32.13
N LYS A 6 12.05 6.80 -32.48
CA LYS A 6 13.12 6.55 -31.52
C LYS A 6 13.60 7.85 -30.85
N SER A 7 13.79 8.92 -31.62
CA SER A 7 14.15 10.23 -31.08
C SER A 7 13.08 10.78 -30.13
N LEU A 8 11.81 10.75 -30.55
CA LEU A 8 10.66 11.17 -29.72
C LEU A 8 10.53 10.31 -28.45
N PHE A 9 10.75 9.00 -28.58
CA PHE A 9 10.74 8.07 -27.44
C PHE A 9 11.75 8.46 -26.36
N PHE A 10 12.98 8.79 -26.74
CA PHE A 10 14.01 9.24 -25.80
C PHE A 10 13.75 10.65 -25.27
N ALA A 11 13.21 11.55 -26.11
CA ALA A 11 12.82 12.90 -25.72
C ALA A 11 11.56 12.95 -24.84
N LYS A 12 10.81 11.84 -24.74
CA LYS A 12 9.50 11.77 -24.06
C LYS A 12 8.47 12.76 -24.62
N ASP A 13 8.59 13.07 -25.90
CA ASP A 13 7.70 13.98 -26.63
C ASP A 13 6.64 13.20 -27.43
N PHE A 14 5.69 12.62 -26.73
CA PHE A 14 4.56 11.88 -27.31
C PHE A 14 3.44 11.72 -26.27
N PRO A 15 2.17 11.61 -26.71
CA PRO A 15 1.08 11.33 -25.79
C PRO A 15 1.15 9.89 -25.24
N PRO A 16 0.70 9.64 -23.99
CA PRO A 16 0.67 8.29 -23.42
C PRO A 16 -0.12 7.31 -24.30
N TYR A 17 0.35 6.08 -24.40
CA TYR A 17 -0.31 5.03 -25.18
C TYR A 17 -1.79 4.88 -24.81
N ALA A 18 -2.64 4.69 -25.83
CA ALA A 18 -4.10 4.54 -25.71
C ALA A 18 -4.86 5.74 -25.08
N SER A 19 -4.19 6.82 -24.69
CA SER A 19 -4.85 8.07 -24.28
C SER A 19 -5.70 8.65 -25.44
N PRO A 20 -6.70 9.52 -25.16
CA PRO A 20 -7.47 10.18 -26.21
C PRO A 20 -6.58 10.87 -27.27
N ALA A 21 -5.59 11.66 -26.82
CA ALA A 21 -4.64 12.34 -27.70
C ALA A 21 -3.81 11.36 -28.55
N TRP A 22 -3.43 10.21 -28.00
CA TRP A 22 -2.72 9.16 -28.78
C TRP A 22 -3.64 8.49 -29.80
N ARG A 23 -4.91 8.27 -29.47
CA ARG A 23 -5.89 7.65 -30.36
C ARG A 23 -6.21 8.53 -31.57
N GLU A 24 -6.19 9.85 -31.39
CA GLU A 24 -6.39 10.85 -32.44
C GLU A 24 -5.21 10.97 -33.41
N LEU A 25 -4.00 10.52 -33.04
CA LEU A 25 -2.85 10.54 -33.94
C LEU A 25 -3.08 9.67 -35.17
N HIS A 26 -2.62 10.14 -36.34
CA HIS A 26 -2.61 9.35 -37.56
C HIS A 26 -1.81 8.04 -37.37
N PRO A 27 -2.19 6.90 -37.98
CA PRO A 27 -1.45 5.65 -37.89
C PRO A 27 0.05 5.76 -38.19
N ASP A 28 0.41 6.61 -39.16
CA ASP A 28 1.81 6.84 -39.57
C ASP A 28 2.54 7.93 -38.77
N ASP A 29 1.90 8.54 -37.78
CA ASP A 29 2.55 9.54 -36.92
C ASP A 29 3.63 8.88 -36.05
N PRO A 30 4.90 9.32 -36.10
CA PRO A 30 5.98 8.71 -35.32
C PRO A 30 5.75 8.81 -33.80
N ARG A 31 4.97 9.79 -33.31
CA ARG A 31 4.58 9.90 -31.89
C ARG A 31 3.69 8.73 -31.45
N ARG A 32 2.88 8.19 -32.38
CA ARG A 32 2.02 7.03 -32.12
C ARG A 32 2.87 5.80 -31.84
N LEU A 33 3.90 5.57 -32.67
CA LEU A 33 4.87 4.48 -32.46
C LEU A 33 5.71 4.69 -31.19
N ALA A 34 6.16 5.91 -30.91
CA ALA A 34 6.91 6.22 -29.69
C ALA A 34 6.11 5.89 -28.41
N GLY A 35 4.82 6.24 -28.37
CA GLY A 35 3.93 5.88 -27.26
C GLY A 35 3.74 4.36 -27.12
N ALA A 36 3.62 3.63 -28.23
CA ALA A 36 3.51 2.17 -28.19
C ALA A 36 4.78 1.50 -27.63
N LEU A 37 5.96 2.00 -28.00
CA LEU A 37 7.24 1.52 -27.46
C LEU A 37 7.35 1.78 -25.95
N ASP A 38 6.90 2.94 -25.47
CA ASP A 38 6.90 3.26 -24.05
C ASP A 38 5.96 2.36 -23.23
N ALA A 39 4.79 2.04 -23.76
CA ALA A 39 3.90 1.06 -23.16
C ALA A 39 4.52 -0.35 -23.14
N ALA A 40 5.16 -0.77 -24.24
CA ALA A 40 5.84 -2.07 -24.30
C ALA A 40 7.00 -2.16 -23.30
N GLU A 41 7.81 -1.12 -23.16
CA GLU A 41 8.88 -1.04 -22.16
C GLU A 41 8.34 -1.01 -20.73
N SER A 42 7.24 -0.30 -20.51
CA SER A 42 6.56 -0.29 -19.21
C SER A 42 6.04 -1.69 -18.85
N TRP A 43 5.48 -2.42 -19.81
CA TRP A 43 5.08 -3.81 -19.63
C TRP A 43 6.28 -4.73 -19.36
N ARG A 44 7.39 -4.54 -20.07
CA ARG A 44 8.61 -5.31 -19.83
C ARG A 44 9.17 -5.08 -18.41
N LYS A 45 9.09 -3.86 -17.90
CA LYS A 45 9.62 -3.48 -16.58
C LYS A 45 8.70 -3.84 -15.42
N TYR A 46 7.39 -3.62 -15.57
CA TYR A 46 6.42 -3.65 -14.48
C TYR A 46 5.29 -4.66 -14.71
N GLY A 47 5.25 -5.33 -15.86
CA GLY A 47 4.14 -6.22 -16.24
C GLY A 47 3.95 -7.38 -15.26
N THR A 48 5.04 -7.90 -14.68
CA THR A 48 4.95 -8.96 -13.66
C THR A 48 4.24 -8.48 -12.39
N ASP A 49 4.59 -7.31 -11.88
CA ASP A 49 3.97 -6.75 -10.66
C ASP A 49 2.50 -6.41 -10.89
N VAL A 50 2.19 -5.81 -12.05
CA VAL A 50 0.82 -5.51 -12.46
C VAL A 50 0.01 -6.80 -12.62
N THR A 51 0.59 -7.85 -13.19
CA THR A 51 -0.09 -9.15 -13.36
C THR A 51 -0.33 -9.84 -12.03
N ALA A 52 0.63 -9.80 -11.10
CA ALA A 52 0.47 -10.35 -9.75
C ALA A 52 -0.65 -9.63 -9.00
N TRP A 53 -0.63 -8.30 -8.99
CA TRP A 53 -1.71 -7.50 -8.41
C TRP A 53 -3.07 -7.80 -9.07
N LEU A 54 -3.12 -7.89 -10.39
CA LEU A 54 -4.36 -8.18 -11.13
C LEU A 54 -4.88 -9.58 -10.77
N HIS A 55 -3.99 -10.57 -10.68
CA HIS A 55 -4.36 -11.92 -10.28
C HIS A 55 -4.96 -11.95 -8.88
N ASP A 56 -4.39 -11.20 -7.93
CA ASP A 56 -4.92 -11.10 -6.58
C ASP A 56 -6.25 -10.34 -6.53
N ALA A 57 -6.38 -9.24 -7.28
CA ALA A 57 -7.59 -8.43 -7.35
C ALA A 57 -8.77 -9.19 -7.97
N PHE A 58 -8.50 -10.06 -8.94
CA PHE A 58 -9.49 -10.90 -9.61
C PHE A 58 -9.54 -12.33 -9.05
N ALA A 59 -8.81 -12.62 -7.97
CA ALA A 59 -8.85 -13.93 -7.34
C ALA A 59 -10.29 -14.26 -6.93
N ALA A 60 -10.75 -15.46 -7.29
CA ALA A 60 -12.08 -15.89 -6.95
C ALA A 60 -12.28 -15.85 -5.43
N ARG A 61 -13.39 -15.25 -5.00
CA ARG A 61 -13.73 -15.22 -3.58
C ARG A 61 -13.83 -16.67 -3.07
N PRO A 62 -13.26 -17.00 -1.89
CA PRO A 62 -13.35 -18.35 -1.37
C PRO A 62 -14.81 -18.80 -1.27
N PRO A 63 -15.11 -20.06 -1.61
CA PRO A 63 -16.46 -20.59 -1.47
C PRO A 63 -16.94 -20.50 -0.02
N ILE A 64 -18.27 -20.41 0.16
CA ILE A 64 -18.90 -20.10 1.46
C ILE A 64 -18.47 -21.03 2.60
N TRP A 65 -18.14 -22.30 2.32
CA TRP A 65 -17.69 -23.26 3.32
C TRP A 65 -16.23 -23.06 3.79
N GLN A 66 -15.46 -22.23 3.08
CA GLN A 66 -14.10 -21.79 3.48
C GLN A 66 -14.11 -20.38 4.10
N GLN A 67 -15.26 -19.71 4.09
CA GLN A 67 -15.37 -18.39 4.69
C GLN A 67 -15.46 -18.50 6.20
N ARG A 68 -14.97 -17.46 6.88
CA ARG A 68 -15.07 -17.38 8.34
C ARG A 68 -16.53 -17.41 8.77
N THR A 69 -16.80 -18.16 9.82
CA THR A 69 -18.13 -18.17 10.44
C THR A 69 -18.42 -16.82 11.10
N ARG A 70 -19.70 -16.54 11.40
CA ARG A 70 -20.06 -15.31 12.10
C ARG A 70 -19.34 -15.19 13.45
N ALA A 71 -19.26 -16.31 14.19
CA ALA A 71 -18.54 -16.37 15.47
C ALA A 71 -17.03 -16.07 15.32
N GLU A 72 -16.40 -16.54 14.25
CA GLU A 72 -14.99 -16.23 13.97
C GLU A 72 -14.76 -14.77 13.59
N LEU A 73 -15.70 -14.17 12.85
CA LEU A 73 -15.65 -12.74 12.54
C LEU A 73 -15.85 -11.89 13.79
N ASP A 74 -16.80 -12.26 14.65
CA ASP A 74 -17.06 -11.57 15.90
C ASP A 74 -15.83 -11.65 16.82
N LYS A 75 -15.21 -12.82 16.94
CA LYS A 75 -13.94 -13.01 17.68
C LYS A 75 -12.79 -12.19 17.08
N ALA A 76 -12.68 -12.13 15.75
CA ALA A 76 -11.64 -11.34 15.10
C ALA A 76 -11.85 -9.81 15.25
N ALA A 77 -13.11 -9.39 15.45
CA ALA A 77 -13.48 -8.01 15.72
C ALA A 77 -13.33 -7.62 17.19
N GLU A 78 -13.05 -8.58 18.09
CA GLU A 78 -12.79 -8.28 19.49
C GLU A 78 -11.62 -7.28 19.60
N PRO A 79 -11.81 -6.15 20.30
CA PRO A 79 -10.77 -5.17 20.46
C PRO A 79 -9.58 -5.79 21.17
N LYS A 80 -8.37 -5.57 20.62
CA LYS A 80 -7.15 -5.99 21.30
C LYS A 80 -7.10 -5.35 22.69
N PRO A 81 -6.66 -6.09 23.73
CA PRO A 81 -6.51 -5.52 25.05
C PRO A 81 -5.59 -4.30 24.99
N SER A 82 -5.89 -3.30 25.80
CA SER A 82 -5.05 -2.10 25.87
C SER A 82 -3.62 -2.48 26.26
N HIS A 83 -2.66 -1.89 25.57
CA HIS A 83 -1.25 -2.11 25.88
C HIS A 83 -0.94 -1.57 27.28
N GLN A 84 -0.44 -2.43 28.16
CA GLN A 84 0.00 -2.01 29.49
C GLN A 84 1.38 -1.33 29.37
N LEU A 85 1.39 -0.01 29.54
CA LEU A 85 2.62 0.77 29.59
C LEU A 85 3.34 0.48 30.90
N ARG A 86 4.66 0.20 30.81
CA ARG A 86 5.56 0.10 31.97
C ARG A 86 6.55 1.26 31.96
N ALA A 87 6.79 1.86 33.12
CA ALA A 87 7.76 2.92 33.25
C ALA A 87 9.18 2.33 33.18
N THR A 88 10.02 2.87 32.30
CA THR A 88 11.43 2.45 32.17
C THR A 88 12.30 3.34 33.08
N PRO A 89 13.41 2.83 33.66
CA PRO A 89 14.30 3.66 34.47
C PRO A 89 14.76 4.92 33.72
N GLY A 90 14.74 6.06 34.40
CA GLY A 90 15.19 7.35 33.85
C GLY A 90 14.14 8.12 33.05
N TRP A 91 12.92 7.60 32.90
CA TRP A 91 11.83 8.34 32.26
C TRP A 91 11.19 9.37 33.19
N PRO A 92 10.77 10.55 32.68
CA PRO A 92 10.00 11.51 33.45
C PRO A 92 8.59 10.95 33.77
N PRO A 93 7.94 11.42 34.86
CA PRO A 93 6.57 11.01 35.19
C PRO A 93 5.57 11.25 34.06
N ILE A 94 4.81 10.22 33.68
CA ILE A 94 3.78 10.31 32.63
C ILE A 94 2.39 10.39 33.26
N ALA A 95 1.61 11.42 32.92
CA ALA A 95 0.23 11.53 33.37
C ALA A 95 -0.67 10.53 32.62
N VAL A 96 -1.48 9.76 33.34
CA VAL A 96 -2.38 8.77 32.72
C VAL A 96 -3.66 9.45 32.22
N PRO A 97 -3.94 9.44 30.90
CA PRO A 97 -5.17 10.02 30.38
C PRO A 97 -6.41 9.37 31.01
N GLY A 98 -7.38 10.19 31.44
CA GLY A 98 -8.61 9.73 32.07
C GLY A 98 -8.50 9.40 33.57
N LYS A 99 -7.32 9.56 34.20
CA LYS A 99 -7.14 9.41 35.65
C LYS A 99 -6.38 10.61 36.23
N PRO A 100 -7.07 11.74 36.51
CA PRO A 100 -6.42 12.93 37.05
C PRO A 100 -5.72 12.62 38.37
N GLY A 101 -4.48 13.09 38.51
CA GLY A 101 -3.62 12.82 39.68
C GLY A 101 -2.87 11.49 39.64
N ARG A 102 -3.13 10.60 38.66
CA ARG A 102 -2.39 9.35 38.48
C ARG A 102 -1.20 9.54 37.55
N TRP A 103 -0.02 9.23 38.06
CA TRP A 103 1.25 9.30 37.34
C TRP A 103 1.89 7.92 37.25
N LEU A 104 2.40 7.59 36.06
CA LEU A 104 3.22 6.41 35.81
C LEU A 104 4.68 6.82 36.06
N THR A 105 5.29 6.24 37.09
CA THR A 105 6.70 6.47 37.46
C THR A 105 7.37 5.14 37.75
N TYR A 106 8.67 5.07 37.49
CA TYR A 106 9.46 3.85 37.69
C TYR A 106 9.43 3.35 39.15
N GLN A 107 9.54 4.28 40.11
CA GLN A 107 9.54 3.96 41.55
C GLN A 107 8.20 3.39 42.02
N HIS A 108 7.09 3.84 41.43
CA HIS A 108 5.75 3.36 41.80
C HIS A 108 5.48 1.94 41.27
N GLU A 109 6.17 1.49 40.22
CA GLU A 109 6.08 0.10 39.75
C GLU A 109 6.90 -0.86 40.62
N GLN A 110 8.10 -0.45 41.07
CA GLN A 110 8.93 -1.30 41.96
C GLN A 110 8.24 -1.62 43.30
N ASN A 111 7.50 -0.67 43.87
CA ASN A 111 6.76 -0.89 45.12
C ASN A 111 5.55 -1.83 44.98
N LEU A 112 5.06 -2.06 43.76
CA LEU A 112 3.94 -2.98 43.49
C LEU A 112 4.42 -4.42 43.20
N GLU A 113 5.67 -4.61 42.77
CA GLU A 113 6.28 -5.95 42.59
C GLU A 113 6.87 -6.53 43.90
N ALA A 114 7.09 -5.69 44.91
CA ALA A 114 7.69 -6.09 46.20
C ALA A 114 6.68 -6.47 47.30
N ALA A 115 5.38 -6.53 46.98
CA ALA A 115 4.28 -6.86 47.88
C ALA A 115 3.48 -8.06 47.34
#